data_AF-A0A9W6RE47-F1
#
_entry.id   AF-A0A9W6RE47-F1
#
_cell.length_a   1.000
_cell.length_b   1.000
_cell.length_c   1.000
_cell.angle_alpha   90.00
_cell.angle_beta   90.00
_cell.angle_gamma   90.00
#
_symmetry.space_group_name_H-M   'P 1'
#
loop_
_entity.id
_entity.type
_entity.pdbx_description
1 polymer ?
#
loop_
_entity_poly.entity_id
_entity_poly.type
_entity_poly.pdbx_seq_one_letter_code
_entity_poly.pdbx_strand_id
1 'polypeptide(L)'
;MELKAGFQNNYGMGPSAFDAEVNSHLGNVLFRPADLLGSHATLDDAAKANAWPSRSALAGKVIVYVIPGTGELGNPTDTLHTDVEYATYLKNLKAAGNVRTATTFPAVLGALTGDPRAQYTDASIRPWFVVFDGDAATYVAGVDTSWYDTNHYLLTMTDAHNVPPALSDTDPPVADAKDRVAELAGDHASVVSCDWYGLPSVLSETLPRG
;
A
#
# COMPACT_ATOMS: atom_id res chain seq x y z
N MET A 1 -5.78 -3.16 -3.47
CA MET A 1 -6.37 -3.91 -4.59
C MET A 1 -5.36 -4.97 -5.01
N GLU A 2 -5.71 -6.24 -4.86
CA GLU A 2 -4.86 -7.33 -5.36
C GLU A 2 -5.30 -7.70 -6.79
N LEU A 3 -4.45 -7.47 -7.79
CA LEU A 3 -4.76 -7.84 -9.16
C LEU A 3 -4.32 -9.28 -9.41
N LYS A 4 -5.21 -10.23 -9.14
CA LYS A 4 -4.91 -11.68 -9.13
C LYS A 4 -4.14 -12.19 -10.35
N ALA A 5 -4.41 -11.64 -11.54
CA ALA A 5 -3.81 -12.02 -12.81
C ALA A 5 -3.00 -10.89 -13.48
N GLY A 6 -2.58 -9.90 -12.69
CA GLY A 6 -1.88 -8.72 -13.21
C GLY A 6 -2.76 -7.82 -14.06
N PHE A 7 -2.14 -6.78 -14.63
CA PHE A 7 -2.76 -6.01 -15.71
C PHE A 7 -2.75 -6.82 -17.01
N GLN A 8 -3.71 -6.50 -17.87
CA GLN A 8 -3.93 -7.21 -19.12
C GLN A 8 -3.99 -6.18 -20.25
N ASN A 9 -2.92 -5.38 -20.38
CA ASN A 9 -2.87 -4.21 -21.26
C ASN A 9 -3.11 -4.56 -22.74
N ASN A 10 -2.66 -5.73 -23.20
CA ASN A 10 -2.94 -6.22 -24.56
C ASN A 10 -4.44 -6.48 -24.84
N TYR A 11 -5.25 -6.58 -23.79
CA TYR A 11 -6.71 -6.71 -23.85
C TYR A 11 -7.42 -5.40 -23.46
N GLY A 12 -6.70 -4.28 -23.39
CA GLY A 12 -7.24 -2.98 -23.00
C GLY A 12 -7.50 -2.83 -21.50
N MET A 13 -6.97 -3.73 -20.67
CA MET A 13 -7.13 -3.72 -19.20
C MET A 13 -5.79 -3.40 -18.52
N GLY A 14 -5.09 -2.38 -19.01
CA GLY A 14 -3.86 -1.86 -18.42
C GLY A 14 -4.09 -0.77 -17.37
N PRO A 15 -3.02 -0.17 -16.81
CA PRO A 15 -3.11 0.87 -15.79
C PRO A 15 -4.01 2.05 -16.17
N SER A 16 -3.96 2.51 -17.43
CA SER A 16 -4.78 3.64 -17.88
C SER A 16 -6.27 3.33 -17.91
N ALA A 17 -6.65 2.10 -18.29
CA ALA A 17 -8.05 1.66 -18.27
C ALA A 17 -8.55 1.46 -16.83
N PHE A 18 -7.68 0.93 -15.96
CA PHE A 18 -7.98 0.82 -14.53
C PHE A 18 -8.21 2.19 -13.89
N ASP A 19 -7.33 3.16 -14.14
CA ASP A 19 -7.50 4.53 -13.65
C ASP A 19 -8.77 5.19 -14.18
N ALA A 20 -9.13 4.95 -15.44
CA ALA A 20 -10.37 5.46 -16.01
C ALA A 20 -11.60 4.93 -15.24
N GLU A 21 -11.60 3.66 -14.87
CA GLU A 21 -12.69 3.02 -14.12
C GLU A 21 -12.73 3.48 -12.65
N VAL A 22 -11.58 3.51 -11.97
CA VAL A 22 -11.51 4.03 -10.60
C VAL A 22 -11.96 5.50 -10.57
N ASN A 23 -11.57 6.29 -11.57
CA ASN A 23 -11.98 7.68 -11.70
C ASN A 23 -13.48 7.84 -12.01
N SER A 24 -14.07 6.97 -12.85
CA SER A 24 -15.50 7.04 -13.21
C SER A 24 -16.39 6.83 -11.99
N HIS A 25 -15.95 5.99 -11.04
CA HIS A 25 -16.70 5.65 -9.84
C HIS A 25 -16.40 6.54 -8.62
N LEU A 26 -15.13 6.88 -8.39
CA LEU A 26 -14.71 7.59 -7.18
C LEU A 26 -14.44 9.08 -7.43
N GLY A 27 -14.06 9.47 -8.64
CA GLY A 27 -13.90 10.87 -9.06
C GLY A 27 -13.14 11.74 -8.04
N ASN A 28 -13.86 12.69 -7.45
CA ASN A 28 -13.28 13.70 -6.55
C ASN A 28 -13.09 13.23 -5.09
N VAL A 29 -13.58 12.03 -4.73
CA VAL A 29 -13.31 11.47 -3.40
C VAL A 29 -11.92 10.83 -3.33
N LEU A 30 -11.25 10.62 -4.46
CA LEU A 30 -9.89 10.10 -4.46
C LEU A 30 -8.91 11.10 -3.83
N PHE A 31 -7.98 10.57 -3.03
CA PHE A 31 -6.69 11.18 -2.77
C PHE A 31 -5.66 10.43 -3.62
N ARG A 32 -5.07 11.15 -4.58
CA ARG A 32 -4.30 10.58 -5.70
C ARG A 32 -2.80 10.69 -5.47
N PRO A 33 -1.99 9.94 -6.25
CA PRO A 33 -0.55 10.19 -6.34
C PRO A 33 -0.20 11.65 -6.58
N ALA A 34 -0.92 12.33 -7.47
CA ALA A 34 -0.67 13.74 -7.76
C ALA A 34 -0.95 14.69 -6.58
N ASP A 35 -1.86 14.31 -5.69
CA ASP A 35 -2.20 15.11 -4.50
C ASP A 35 -1.09 15.01 -3.45
N LEU A 36 -0.52 13.80 -3.26
CA LEU A 36 0.68 13.63 -2.43
C LEU A 36 1.91 14.28 -3.06
N LEU A 37 2.11 14.09 -4.37
CA LEU A 37 3.29 14.54 -5.08
C LEU A 37 3.48 16.06 -5.00
N GLY A 38 2.39 16.82 -5.13
CA GLY A 38 2.46 18.29 -5.14
C GLY A 38 3.50 18.81 -6.14
N SER A 39 4.48 19.57 -5.64
CA SER A 39 5.61 20.10 -6.43
C SER A 39 6.88 19.24 -6.37
N HIS A 40 6.86 18.12 -5.66
CA HIS A 40 8.02 17.25 -5.51
C HIS A 40 8.36 16.52 -6.81
N ALA A 41 9.61 16.07 -6.93
CA ALA A 41 10.07 15.35 -8.12
C ALA A 41 9.47 13.93 -8.16
N THR A 42 9.40 13.26 -7.01
CA THR A 42 8.91 11.88 -6.86
C THR A 42 7.98 11.74 -5.63
N LEU A 43 7.27 10.62 -5.54
CA LEU A 43 6.45 10.34 -4.35
C LEU A 43 7.32 10.11 -3.11
N ASP A 44 8.48 9.47 -3.27
CA ASP A 44 9.48 9.29 -2.21
C ASP A 44 9.91 10.63 -1.60
N ASP A 45 10.21 11.63 -2.44
CA ASP A 45 10.57 12.97 -1.98
C ASP A 45 9.42 13.64 -1.21
N ALA A 46 8.18 13.45 -1.66
CA ALA A 46 6.99 14.00 -1.01
C ALA A 46 6.74 13.32 0.34
N ALA A 47 6.80 11.98 0.39
CA ALA A 47 6.62 11.22 1.61
C ALA A 47 7.68 11.60 2.65
N LYS A 48 8.97 11.59 2.30
CA LYS A 48 10.06 12.01 3.20
C LYS A 48 9.96 13.46 3.69
N ALA A 49 9.27 14.32 2.94
CA ALA A 49 8.96 15.68 3.35
C ALA A 49 7.70 15.80 4.24
N ASN A 50 7.12 14.66 4.65
CA ASN A 50 5.88 14.57 5.41
C ASN A 50 4.69 15.25 4.70
N ALA A 51 4.57 15.05 3.38
CA ALA A 51 3.52 15.70 2.58
C ALA A 51 2.14 15.05 2.71
N TRP A 52 2.01 13.92 3.42
CA TRP A 52 0.70 13.33 3.69
C TRP A 52 -0.17 14.32 4.48
N PRO A 53 -1.43 14.57 4.06
CA PRO A 53 -2.31 15.42 4.85
C PRO A 53 -2.63 14.79 6.20
N SER A 54 -3.04 15.61 7.16
CA SER A 54 -3.58 15.09 8.42
C SER A 54 -4.81 14.20 8.16
N ARG A 55 -5.08 13.27 9.06
CA ARG A 55 -6.28 12.41 8.97
C ARG A 55 -7.58 13.21 8.84
N SER A 56 -7.68 14.35 9.53
CA SER A 56 -8.86 15.23 9.42
C SER A 56 -8.97 15.90 8.05
N ALA A 57 -7.86 16.23 7.38
CA ALA A 57 -7.85 16.75 6.02
C ALA A 57 -8.21 15.69 4.96
N LEU A 58 -8.02 14.40 5.29
CA LEU A 58 -8.45 13.27 4.47
C LEU A 58 -9.90 12.81 4.74
N ALA A 59 -10.66 13.55 5.54
CA ALA A 59 -12.07 13.20 5.79
C ALA A 59 -12.87 13.14 4.47
N GLY A 60 -13.57 12.02 4.25
CA GLY A 60 -14.33 11.78 3.02
C GLY A 60 -13.48 11.42 1.80
N LYS A 61 -12.18 11.11 1.99
CA LYS A 61 -11.28 10.67 0.92
C LYS A 61 -11.09 9.16 0.90
N VAL A 62 -10.77 8.66 -0.30
CA VAL A 62 -10.40 7.27 -0.57
C VAL A 62 -8.99 7.24 -1.15
N ILE A 63 -8.14 6.38 -0.60
CA ILE A 63 -6.81 6.06 -1.14
C ILE A 63 -6.91 4.66 -1.73
N VAL A 64 -6.44 4.47 -2.95
CA VAL A 64 -6.37 3.16 -3.61
C VAL A 64 -4.91 2.82 -3.82
N TYR A 65 -4.50 1.61 -3.44
CA TYR A 65 -3.21 1.05 -3.85
C TYR A 65 -3.39 -0.31 -4.53
N VAL A 66 -2.43 -0.70 -5.35
CA VAL A 66 -2.38 -2.01 -6.01
C VAL A 66 -1.18 -2.83 -5.56
N ILE A 67 -1.37 -4.14 -5.44
CA ILE A 67 -0.32 -5.14 -5.21
C ILE A 67 -0.44 -6.24 -6.29
N PRO A 68 0.68 -6.90 -6.64
CA PRO A 68 0.67 -8.09 -7.48
C PRO A 68 -0.21 -9.19 -6.89
N GLY A 69 -0.81 -9.98 -7.78
CA GLY A 69 -1.69 -11.06 -7.39
C GLY A 69 -1.01 -12.42 -7.28
N THR A 70 -1.54 -13.32 -6.46
CA THR A 70 -0.99 -14.68 -6.32
C THR A 70 -0.92 -15.46 -7.65
N GLY A 71 -1.82 -15.22 -8.60
CA GLY A 71 -1.82 -15.89 -9.91
C GLY A 71 -0.71 -15.36 -10.83
N GLU A 72 -0.50 -14.04 -10.82
CA GLU A 72 0.60 -13.36 -11.51
C GLU A 72 1.97 -13.78 -10.97
N LEU A 73 2.15 -13.80 -9.64
CA LEU A 73 3.43 -14.21 -9.01
C LEU A 73 3.83 -15.66 -9.34
N GLY A 74 2.85 -16.52 -9.64
CA GLY A 74 3.08 -17.91 -10.05
C GLY A 74 3.25 -18.11 -11.55
N ASN A 75 3.09 -17.07 -12.37
CA ASN A 75 3.11 -17.18 -13.83
C ASN A 75 4.53 -16.97 -14.38
N PRO A 76 5.19 -18.02 -14.91
CA PRO A 76 6.56 -17.90 -15.42
C PRO A 76 6.67 -17.08 -16.72
N THR A 77 5.54 -16.74 -17.34
CA THR A 77 5.49 -15.95 -18.57
C THR A 77 5.08 -14.50 -18.33
N ASP A 78 4.67 -14.17 -17.09
CA ASP A 78 4.43 -12.78 -16.71
C ASP A 78 5.76 -12.12 -16.37
N THR A 79 6.20 -11.21 -17.22
CA THR A 79 7.48 -10.54 -17.04
C THR A 79 7.31 -9.12 -16.47
N LEU A 80 6.09 -8.68 -16.21
CA LEU A 80 5.81 -7.32 -15.77
C LEU A 80 4.70 -7.30 -14.73
N HIS A 81 5.09 -7.51 -13.47
CA HIS A 81 4.13 -7.54 -12.39
C HIS A 81 3.40 -6.18 -12.19
N THR A 82 2.18 -6.24 -11.66
CA THR A 82 1.27 -5.12 -11.35
C THR A 82 1.98 -3.90 -10.77
N ASP A 83 2.85 -4.12 -9.79
CA ASP A 83 3.61 -3.09 -9.09
C ASP A 83 4.61 -2.39 -10.02
N VAL A 84 5.38 -3.16 -10.79
CA VAL A 84 6.34 -2.66 -11.80
C VAL A 84 5.61 -1.94 -12.93
N GLU A 85 4.52 -2.50 -13.45
CA GLU A 85 3.74 -1.89 -14.54
C GLU A 85 3.16 -0.55 -14.10
N TYR A 86 2.51 -0.50 -12.94
CA TYR A 86 1.87 0.71 -12.47
C TYR A 86 2.88 1.79 -12.06
N ALA A 87 3.99 1.43 -11.40
CA ALA A 87 5.05 2.39 -11.08
C ALA A 87 5.71 2.98 -12.34
N THR A 88 5.91 2.15 -13.36
CA THR A 88 6.40 2.61 -14.67
C THR A 88 5.40 3.56 -15.34
N TYR A 89 4.12 3.20 -15.32
CA TYR A 89 3.04 4.04 -15.83
C TYR A 89 2.98 5.40 -15.12
N LEU A 90 3.04 5.42 -13.80
CA LEU A 90 3.00 6.64 -12.99
C LEU A 90 4.20 7.56 -13.26
N LYS A 91 5.41 6.99 -13.32
CA LYS A 91 6.64 7.70 -13.73
C LYS A 91 6.47 8.37 -15.10
N ASN A 92 5.94 7.63 -16.06
CA ASN A 92 5.73 8.12 -17.42
C ASN A 92 4.65 9.20 -17.49
N LEU A 93 3.57 9.09 -16.72
CA LEU A 93 2.57 10.15 -16.59
C LEU A 93 3.17 11.44 -16.04
N LYS A 94 4.04 11.37 -15.02
CA LYS A 94 4.74 12.57 -14.52
C LYS A 94 5.59 13.21 -15.59
N ALA A 95 6.39 12.43 -16.31
CA ALA A 95 7.23 12.93 -17.39
C ALA A 95 6.40 13.60 -18.50
N ALA A 96 5.20 13.09 -18.76
CA ALA A 96 4.26 13.66 -19.73
C ALA A 96 3.41 14.84 -19.19
N GLY A 97 3.58 15.24 -17.92
CA GLY A 97 2.76 16.30 -17.31
C GLY A 97 1.32 15.89 -16.96
N ASN A 98 1.02 14.59 -16.99
CA ASN A 98 -0.33 14.03 -16.84
C ASN A 98 -0.53 13.25 -15.54
N VAL A 99 0.36 13.36 -14.56
CA VAL A 99 0.29 12.60 -13.28
C VAL A 99 -1.06 12.71 -12.55
N ARG A 100 -1.83 13.79 -12.77
CA ARG A 100 -3.17 13.98 -12.19
C ARG A 100 -4.19 12.93 -12.63
N THR A 101 -3.95 12.23 -13.74
CA THR A 101 -4.84 11.14 -14.19
C THR A 101 -4.65 9.87 -13.38
N ALA A 102 -3.50 9.69 -12.73
CA ALA A 102 -3.25 8.54 -11.88
C ALA A 102 -4.23 8.53 -10.69
N THR A 103 -4.85 7.39 -10.41
CA THR A 103 -5.80 7.24 -9.31
C THR A 103 -5.25 6.45 -8.14
N THR A 104 -4.15 5.72 -8.34
CA THR A 104 -3.76 4.61 -7.49
C THR A 104 -2.27 4.66 -7.16
N PHE A 105 -1.88 4.16 -6.00
CA PHE A 105 -0.49 4.01 -5.59
C PHE A 105 0.00 2.58 -5.87
N PRO A 106 1.15 2.36 -6.53
CA PRO A 106 1.75 1.04 -6.55
C PRO A 106 2.35 0.75 -5.15
N ALA A 107 2.10 -0.44 -4.62
CA ALA A 107 2.69 -0.88 -3.36
C ALA A 107 3.73 -1.96 -3.59
N VAL A 108 4.78 -1.95 -2.77
CA VAL A 108 5.75 -3.05 -2.74
C VAL A 108 5.16 -4.18 -1.93
N LEU A 109 5.03 -5.35 -2.55
CA LEU A 109 4.54 -6.55 -1.90
C LEU A 109 5.69 -7.36 -1.29
N GLY A 110 5.51 -7.81 -0.05
CA GLY A 110 6.43 -8.66 0.68
C GLY A 110 7.22 -7.91 1.76
N ALA A 111 7.27 -8.51 2.95
CA ALA A 111 8.08 -8.04 4.06
C ALA A 111 9.56 -8.41 3.83
N LEU A 112 10.41 -7.40 3.62
CA LEU A 112 11.85 -7.56 3.38
C LEU A 112 12.64 -6.66 4.34
N THR A 113 13.86 -7.06 4.66
CA THR A 113 14.81 -6.24 5.42
C THR A 113 15.43 -5.15 4.53
N GLY A 114 15.75 -3.99 5.12
CA GLY A 114 16.28 -2.84 4.39
C GLY A 114 15.20 -2.12 3.60
N ASP A 115 15.56 -1.56 2.43
CA ASP A 115 14.59 -0.95 1.50
C ASP A 115 14.04 -2.03 0.55
N PRO A 116 12.76 -2.44 0.68
CA PRO A 116 12.17 -3.49 -0.16
C PRO A 116 12.18 -3.17 -1.65
N ARG A 117 12.31 -1.89 -2.04
CA ARG A 117 12.35 -1.46 -3.44
C ARG A 117 13.65 -1.86 -4.13
N ALA A 118 14.66 -2.29 -3.38
CA ALA A 118 15.90 -2.83 -3.92
C ALA A 118 15.66 -4.10 -4.76
N GLN A 119 14.53 -4.78 -4.58
CA GLN A 119 14.13 -5.93 -5.42
C GLN A 119 13.92 -5.55 -6.89
N TYR A 120 13.56 -4.30 -7.19
CA TYR A 120 13.36 -3.84 -8.56
C TYR A 120 14.68 -3.48 -9.23
N THR A 121 15.03 -4.17 -10.32
CA THR A 121 16.27 -3.90 -11.08
C THR A 121 16.26 -2.50 -11.71
N ASP A 122 15.11 -2.03 -12.21
CA ASP A 122 14.98 -0.63 -12.65
C ASP A 122 14.90 0.31 -11.44
N ALA A 123 16.03 0.96 -11.14
CA ALA A 123 16.10 1.91 -10.04
C ALA A 123 15.20 3.15 -10.24
N SER A 124 14.82 3.47 -11.49
CA SER A 124 14.03 4.67 -11.80
C SER A 124 12.57 4.59 -11.37
N ILE A 125 12.04 3.38 -11.10
CA ILE A 125 10.67 3.20 -10.59
C ILE A 125 10.59 3.21 -9.06
N ARG A 126 11.70 2.96 -8.35
CA ARG A 126 11.73 2.87 -6.88
C ARG A 126 11.13 4.10 -6.19
N PRO A 127 11.41 5.36 -6.61
CA PRO A 127 10.86 6.54 -5.96
C PRO A 127 9.34 6.73 -6.09
N TRP A 128 8.65 5.86 -6.82
CA TRP A 128 7.20 5.88 -7.01
C TRP A 128 6.46 4.95 -6.05
N PHE A 129 7.20 4.21 -5.22
CA PHE A 129 6.65 3.36 -4.17
C PHE A 129 6.79 4.04 -2.80
N VAL A 130 5.65 4.35 -2.19
CA VAL A 130 5.52 4.92 -0.84
C VAL A 130 4.49 4.17 0.01
N VAL A 131 4.01 3.04 -0.51
CA VAL A 131 3.09 2.10 0.14
C VAL A 131 3.75 0.73 0.12
N PHE A 132 3.68 0.03 1.24
CA PHE A 132 4.30 -1.27 1.46
C PHE A 132 3.27 -2.21 2.08
N ASP A 133 3.25 -3.46 1.65
CA ASP A 133 2.26 -4.44 2.03
C ASP A 133 2.95 -5.80 2.26
N GLY A 134 2.76 -6.40 3.43
CA GLY A 134 3.37 -7.68 3.74
C GLY A 134 2.87 -8.29 5.05
N ASP A 135 3.21 -9.57 5.23
CA ASP A 135 2.81 -10.37 6.39
C ASP A 135 3.31 -9.76 7.72
N ALA A 136 2.37 -9.57 8.65
CA ALA A 136 2.63 -8.98 9.96
C ALA A 136 3.65 -9.78 10.77
N ALA A 137 3.54 -11.12 10.77
CA ALA A 137 4.44 -11.98 11.53
C ALA A 137 5.89 -11.87 11.04
N THR A 138 6.09 -11.74 9.73
CA THR A 138 7.42 -11.54 9.13
C THR A 138 8.01 -10.18 9.52
N TYR A 139 7.21 -9.11 9.54
CA TYR A 139 7.69 -7.80 9.97
C TYR A 139 8.20 -7.81 11.41
N VAL A 140 7.38 -8.31 12.35
CA VAL A 140 7.73 -8.32 13.78
C VAL A 140 8.83 -9.31 14.13
N ALA A 141 9.13 -10.27 13.25
CA ALA A 141 10.19 -11.28 13.46
C ALA A 141 11.62 -10.75 13.25
N GLY A 142 11.81 -9.52 12.74
CA GLY A 142 13.16 -8.94 12.60
C GLY A 142 13.36 -7.89 11.51
N VAL A 143 12.29 -7.31 10.97
CA VAL A 143 12.39 -6.17 10.05
C VAL A 143 12.41 -4.89 10.88
N ASP A 144 13.34 -3.97 10.60
CA ASP A 144 13.31 -2.63 11.18
C ASP A 144 12.17 -1.81 10.55
N THR A 145 11.00 -1.83 11.19
CA THR A 145 9.80 -1.15 10.69
C THR A 145 9.80 0.35 10.97
N SER A 146 10.71 0.85 11.81
CA SER A 146 10.88 2.29 12.07
C SER A 146 11.33 3.06 10.82
N TRP A 147 11.95 2.36 9.86
CA TRP A 147 12.30 2.91 8.56
C TRP A 147 11.08 3.41 7.79
N TYR A 148 9.96 2.68 7.82
CA TYR A 148 8.74 3.10 7.13
C TYR A 148 8.14 4.35 7.78
N ASP A 149 8.22 4.45 9.11
CA ASP A 149 7.69 5.59 9.86
C ASP A 149 8.53 6.85 9.66
N THR A 150 9.85 6.71 9.81
CA THR A 150 10.82 7.79 9.62
C THR A 150 10.71 8.45 8.24
N ASN A 151 10.37 7.67 7.22
CA ASN A 151 10.19 8.18 5.85
C ASN A 151 8.74 8.48 5.48
N HIS A 152 7.81 8.38 6.44
CA HIS A 152 6.38 8.61 6.27
C HIS A 152 5.75 7.77 5.14
N TYR A 153 6.18 6.51 5.01
CA TYR A 153 5.55 5.54 4.12
C TYR A 153 4.38 4.86 4.82
N LEU A 154 3.39 4.47 4.02
CA LEU A 154 2.29 3.63 4.49
C LEU A 154 2.74 2.18 4.54
N LEU A 155 2.54 1.53 5.69
CA LEU A 155 2.86 0.12 5.92
C LEU A 155 1.57 -0.64 6.27
N THR A 156 1.13 -1.51 5.37
CA THR A 156 0.05 -2.46 5.63
C THR A 156 0.67 -3.76 6.14
N MET A 157 0.30 -4.15 7.35
CA MET A 157 0.62 -5.45 7.91
C MET A 157 -0.60 -6.38 7.76
N THR A 158 -0.46 -7.38 6.90
CA THR A 158 -1.49 -8.39 6.59
C THR A 158 -1.41 -9.59 7.52
N ASP A 159 -2.49 -10.39 7.56
CA ASP A 159 -2.57 -11.59 8.40
C ASP A 159 -2.24 -11.33 9.88
N ALA A 160 -2.75 -10.20 10.42
CA ALA A 160 -2.39 -9.74 11.76
C ALA A 160 -2.64 -10.78 12.85
N HIS A 161 -3.61 -11.69 12.67
CA HIS A 161 -3.87 -12.78 13.60
C HIS A 161 -2.70 -13.77 13.73
N ASN A 162 -1.84 -13.92 12.71
CA ASN A 162 -0.75 -14.90 12.68
C ASN A 162 0.48 -14.48 13.49
N VAL A 163 0.57 -13.21 13.91
CA VAL A 163 1.62 -12.76 14.83
C VAL A 163 1.53 -13.60 16.12
N PRO A 164 2.62 -14.25 16.58
CA PRO A 164 2.59 -15.08 17.78
C PRO A 164 2.38 -14.24 19.07
N PRO A 165 1.52 -14.69 20.01
CA PRO A 165 0.65 -15.86 19.94
C PRO A 165 -0.49 -15.63 18.95
N ALA A 166 -0.75 -16.63 18.09
CA ALA A 166 -1.77 -16.51 17.05
C ALA A 166 -3.18 -16.38 17.66
N LEU A 167 -4.00 -15.54 17.02
CA LEU A 167 -5.40 -15.32 17.35
C LEU A 167 -6.30 -16.04 16.32
N SER A 168 -7.61 -16.11 16.62
CA SER A 168 -8.60 -16.45 15.59
C SER A 168 -8.57 -15.39 14.48
N ASP A 169 -8.60 -15.83 13.23
CA ASP A 169 -8.60 -14.95 12.06
C ASP A 169 -9.93 -14.19 11.90
N THR A 170 -11.01 -14.67 12.52
CA THR A 170 -12.36 -14.09 12.33
C THR A 170 -13.07 -13.70 13.61
N ASP A 171 -12.83 -14.42 14.71
CA ASP A 171 -13.56 -14.25 15.98
C ASP A 171 -12.64 -14.39 17.20
N PRO A 172 -11.58 -13.56 17.34
CA PRO A 172 -10.83 -13.49 18.58
C PRO A 172 -11.61 -12.72 19.65
N PRO A 173 -11.26 -12.86 20.93
CA PRO A 173 -11.73 -11.93 21.95
C PRO A 173 -11.41 -10.49 21.56
N VAL A 174 -12.37 -9.57 21.75
CA VAL A 174 -12.21 -8.15 21.36
C VAL A 174 -10.97 -7.53 22.01
N ALA A 175 -10.67 -7.85 23.26
CA ALA A 175 -9.50 -7.32 23.96
C ALA A 175 -8.19 -7.75 23.26
N ASP A 176 -8.04 -9.04 22.99
CA ASP A 176 -6.85 -9.60 22.33
C ASP A 176 -6.64 -9.00 20.93
N ALA A 177 -7.72 -8.78 20.17
CA ALA A 177 -7.65 -8.13 18.86
C ALA A 177 -7.18 -6.67 18.96
N LYS A 178 -7.66 -5.91 19.95
CA LYS A 178 -7.18 -4.54 20.19
C LYS A 178 -5.73 -4.50 20.64
N ASP A 179 -5.33 -5.45 21.49
CA ASP A 179 -3.94 -5.57 21.94
C ASP A 179 -3.03 -5.88 20.74
N ARG A 180 -3.45 -6.73 19.80
CA ARG A 180 -2.74 -6.96 18.53
C ARG A 180 -2.67 -5.72 17.65
N VAL A 181 -3.74 -4.92 17.55
CA VAL A 181 -3.71 -3.64 16.82
C VAL A 181 -2.71 -2.68 17.47
N ALA A 182 -2.69 -2.60 18.81
CA ALA A 182 -1.76 -1.75 19.54
C ALA A 182 -0.31 -2.21 19.42
N GLU A 183 -0.04 -3.51 19.47
CA GLU A 183 1.26 -4.13 19.19
C GLU A 183 1.79 -3.67 17.82
N LEU A 184 1.00 -3.88 16.76
CA LEU A 184 1.43 -3.56 15.40
C LEU A 184 1.50 -2.05 15.13
N ALA A 185 0.70 -1.24 15.83
CA ALA A 185 0.84 0.22 15.79
C ALA A 185 2.18 0.67 16.40
N GLY A 186 2.61 0.03 17.50
CA GLY A 186 3.94 0.22 18.10
C GLY A 186 5.06 -0.25 17.19
N ASP A 187 4.83 -1.32 16.42
CA ASP A 187 5.74 -1.78 15.35
C ASP A 187 5.54 -1.03 14.02
N HIS A 188 5.07 0.21 14.09
CA HIS A 188 4.99 1.16 12.99
C HIS A 188 4.06 0.74 11.82
N ALA A 189 3.04 -0.09 12.04
CA ALA A 189 2.00 -0.32 11.06
C ALA A 189 1.17 0.96 10.81
N SER A 190 0.80 1.20 9.55
CA SER A 190 -0.22 2.20 9.17
C SER A 190 -1.60 1.59 9.07
N VAL A 191 -1.68 0.34 8.61
CA VAL A 191 -2.90 -0.45 8.50
C VAL A 191 -2.61 -1.85 9.05
N VAL A 192 -3.47 -2.31 9.94
CA VAL A 192 -3.51 -3.69 10.43
C VAL A 192 -4.70 -4.37 9.78
N SER A 193 -4.49 -5.48 9.09
CA SER A 193 -5.57 -6.17 8.35
C SER A 193 -5.69 -7.64 8.72
N CYS A 194 -6.94 -8.09 8.81
CA CYS A 194 -7.37 -9.43 9.22
C CYS A 194 -8.88 -9.58 8.91
N ASP A 195 -9.42 -10.80 8.99
CA ASP A 195 -10.84 -11.08 8.74
C ASP A 195 -11.75 -10.86 9.97
N TRP A 196 -11.45 -9.89 10.83
CA TRP A 196 -12.24 -9.55 12.03
C TRP A 196 -13.51 -8.76 11.74
N TYR A 197 -14.25 -9.13 10.69
CA TYR A 197 -15.46 -8.44 10.21
C TYR A 197 -16.56 -8.34 11.29
N GLY A 198 -16.58 -9.26 12.26
CA GLY A 198 -17.53 -9.29 13.37
C GLY A 198 -17.22 -8.32 14.52
N LEU A 199 -16.07 -7.62 14.47
CA LEU A 199 -15.55 -6.83 15.59
C LEU A 199 -15.53 -5.32 15.26
N PRO A 200 -16.68 -4.64 15.13
CA PRO A 200 -16.74 -3.24 14.67
C PRO A 200 -15.94 -2.27 15.55
N SER A 201 -15.84 -2.53 16.85
CA SER A 201 -15.03 -1.71 17.76
C SER A 201 -13.53 -1.81 17.51
N VAL A 202 -13.06 -2.90 16.92
CA VAL A 202 -11.66 -3.10 16.49
C VAL A 202 -11.46 -2.47 15.11
N LEU A 203 -12.38 -2.72 14.16
CA LEU A 203 -12.32 -2.14 12.81
C LEU A 203 -12.33 -0.61 12.79
N SER A 204 -12.97 0.03 13.78
CA SER A 204 -13.02 1.49 13.92
C SER A 204 -11.83 2.08 14.67
N GLU A 205 -10.93 1.25 15.21
CA GLU A 205 -9.84 1.69 16.07
C GLU A 205 -8.78 2.47 15.29
N THR A 206 -8.30 3.55 15.90
CA THR A 206 -7.17 4.32 15.37
C THR A 206 -6.29 4.74 16.52
N LEU A 207 -5.01 4.39 16.44
CA LEU A 207 -3.99 4.65 17.43
C LEU A 207 -2.88 5.52 16.83
N PRO A 208 -2.09 6.23 17.65
CA PRO A 208 -0.79 6.74 17.22
C PRO A 208 0.09 5.60 16.68
N ARG A 209 0.93 5.91 15.70
CA ARG A 209 1.94 5.02 15.13
C ARG A 209 3.29 5.31 15.81
N GLY A 210 4.02 4.27 16.20
CA GLY A 210 5.32 4.36 16.87
C GLY A 210 5.23 4.64 18.36
#